data_AF-E9RZ19-F1
#
_entry.id   AF-E9RZ19-F1
#
_cell.length_a   1.000
_cell.length_b   1.000
_cell.length_c   1.000
_cell.angle_alpha   90.00
_cell.angle_beta   90.00
_cell.angle_gamma   90.00
#
_symmetry.space_group_name_H-M   'P 1'
#
loop_
_entity.id
_entity.type
_entity.pdbx_description
1 polymer ?
#
loop_
_entity_poly.entity_id
_entity_poly.type
_entity_poly.pdbx_seq_one_letter_code
_entity_poly.pdbx_strand_id
1 'polypeptide(L)' 'MVPTTKEALRKLVTDTTIEIYEDLTPQLIQMIDQTKHDEKLTEAQKQDEISLHLLGYVKSCTNEIIVDVLAEILGLE' A
#
# COMPACT_ATOMS: atom_id res chain seq x y z
N MET A 1 10.74 17.63 7.88
CA MET A 1 11.29 18.91 7.30
C MET A 1 10.40 19.37 6.14
N VAL A 2 9.97 20.63 6.04
CA VAL A 2 9.11 21.09 4.92
C VAL A 2 9.91 21.19 3.60
N PRO A 3 9.58 20.43 2.55
CA PRO A 3 10.25 20.52 1.26
C PRO A 3 9.97 21.87 0.58
N THR A 4 11.02 22.57 0.14
CA THR A 4 10.90 23.87 -0.55
C THR A 4 11.09 23.79 -2.06
N THR A 5 11.50 22.62 -2.58
CA THR A 5 11.66 22.36 -4.02
C THR A 5 10.87 21.14 -4.46
N LYS A 6 10.53 21.09 -5.75
CA LYS A 6 9.83 19.95 -6.35
C LYS A 6 10.66 18.68 -6.29
N GLU A 7 11.98 18.80 -6.44
CA GLU A 7 12.92 17.70 -6.33
C GLU A 7 12.91 17.09 -4.92
N ALA A 8 12.95 17.94 -3.88
CA ALA A 8 12.90 17.48 -2.49
C ALA A 8 11.57 16.80 -2.16
N LEU A 9 10.45 17.38 -2.58
CA LEU A 9 9.13 16.77 -2.40
C LEU A 9 9.02 15.43 -3.14
N ARG A 10 9.50 15.36 -4.38
CA ARG A 10 9.50 14.11 -5.16
C ARG A 10 10.31 13.03 -4.47
N LYS A 11 11.48 13.38 -3.93
CA LYS A 11 12.32 12.43 -3.20
C LYS A 11 11.57 11.89 -1.97
N LEU A 12 11.02 12.77 -1.13
CA LEU A 12 10.25 12.37 0.04
C LEU A 12 9.10 11.41 -0.33
N VAL A 13 8.25 11.80 -1.28
CA VAL A 13 7.12 10.97 -1.71
C VAL A 13 7.60 9.62 -2.27
N THR A 14 8.71 9.59 -3.02
CA THR A 14 9.24 8.36 -3.62
C THR A 14 9.77 7.42 -2.55
N ASP A 15 10.56 7.95 -1.62
CA ASP A 15 11.16 7.18 -0.52
C ASP A 15 10.04 6.56 0.35
N THR A 16 9.06 7.36 0.80
CA THR A 16 7.89 6.87 1.56
C THR A 16 7.07 5.85 0.76
N THR A 17 6.88 6.06 -0.54
CA THR A 17 6.14 5.10 -1.38
C THR A 17 6.82 3.74 -1.44
N ILE A 18 8.15 3.72 -1.53
CA ILE A 18 8.93 2.47 -1.55
C ILE A 18 8.76 1.75 -0.21
N GLU A 19 8.94 2.45 0.91
CA GLU A 19 8.80 1.88 2.25
C GLU A 19 7.42 1.25 2.46
N ILE A 20 6.35 1.99 2.16
CA ILE A 20 4.98 1.48 2.29
C ILE A 20 4.71 0.27 1.39
N TYR A 21 5.23 0.27 0.16
CA TYR A 21 5.09 -0.91 -0.71
C TYR A 21 5.88 -2.11 -0.17
N GLU A 22 7.08 -1.92 0.36
CA GLU A 22 7.87 -2.99 0.96
C GLU A 22 7.17 -3.60 2.19
N ASP A 23 6.46 -2.79 2.98
CA ASP A 23 5.73 -3.24 4.17
C ASP A 23 4.40 -3.95 3.85
N LEU A 24 3.64 -3.44 2.87
CA LEU A 24 2.30 -3.94 2.57
C LEU A 24 2.29 -5.06 1.52
N THR A 25 3.26 -5.11 0.60
CA THR A 25 3.29 -6.12 -0.47
C THR A 25 3.36 -7.57 0.07
N PRO A 26 4.18 -7.89 1.08
CA PRO A 26 4.22 -9.26 1.63
C PRO A 26 2.86 -9.73 2.17
N GLN A 27 2.12 -8.82 2.80
CA GLN A 27 0.79 -9.11 3.34
C GLN A 27 -0.22 -9.39 2.21
N LEU A 28 -0.17 -8.60 1.13
CA LEU A 28 -0.98 -8.84 -0.06
C LEU A 28 -0.69 -10.21 -0.68
N ILE A 29 0.59 -10.58 -0.83
CA ILE A 29 0.99 -11.88 -1.37
C ILE A 29 0.43 -13.02 -0.52
N GLN A 30 0.53 -12.91 0.81
CA GLN A 30 -0.02 -13.91 1.72
C GLN A 30 -1.54 -14.04 1.61
N MET A 31 -2.27 -12.93 1.55
CA MET A 31 -3.73 -12.95 1.38
C MET A 31 -4.11 -13.64 0.06
N ILE A 32 -3.46 -13.28 -1.05
CA ILE A 32 -3.71 -13.90 -2.36
C ILE A 32 -3.43 -15.40 -2.33
N ASP A 33 -2.33 -15.81 -1.70
CA ASP A 33 -1.96 -17.21 -1.58
C ASP A 33 -2.99 -18.01 -0.76
N GLN A 34 -3.46 -17.45 0.36
CA GLN A 34 -4.51 -18.04 1.18
C GLN A 34 -5.82 -18.19 0.39
N THR A 35 -6.28 -17.16 -0.32
CA THR A 35 -7.50 -17.22 -1.14
C THR A 35 -7.40 -18.28 -2.24
N LYS A 36 -6.22 -18.41 -2.90
CA LYS A 36 -6.01 -19.44 -3.93
C LYS A 36 -6.18 -20.85 -3.39
N HIS A 37 -5.73 -21.09 -2.17
CA HIS A 37 -5.77 -22.39 -1.50
C HIS A 37 -7.05 -22.61 -0.67
N ASP A 38 -8.00 -21.68 -0.65
CA ASP A 38 -9.26 -21.87 0.06
C ASP A 38 -10.19 -22.81 -0.73
N GLU A 39 -10.35 -24.03 -0.22
CA GLU A 39 -11.22 -25.07 -0.79
C GLU A 39 -12.72 -24.76 -0.64
N LYS A 40 -13.10 -23.79 0.18
CA LYS A 40 -14.50 -23.38 0.38
C LYS A 40 -15.01 -22.48 -0.73
N LEU A 41 -14.12 -21.90 -1.53
CA LEU A 41 -14.44 -20.94 -2.57
C LEU A 41 -14.40 -21.61 -3.95
N THR A 42 -15.39 -21.28 -4.78
CA THR A 42 -15.31 -21.57 -6.21
C THR A 42 -14.21 -20.72 -6.85
N GLU A 43 -13.71 -21.14 -8.01
CA GLU A 43 -12.69 -20.37 -8.74
C GLU A 43 -13.15 -18.94 -9.07
N ALA A 44 -14.44 -18.75 -9.38
CA ALA A 44 -15.00 -17.41 -9.59
C ALA A 44 -14.91 -16.54 -8.31
N GLN A 45 -15.29 -17.10 -7.16
CA GLN A 45 -15.21 -16.38 -5.88
C GLN A 45 -13.76 -16.04 -5.50
N LYS A 46 -12.80 -16.93 -5.79
CA LYS A 46 -11.37 -16.65 -5.57
C LYS A 46 -10.90 -15.44 -6.38
N GLN A 47 -11.33 -15.31 -7.64
CA GLN A 47 -10.97 -14.16 -8.46
C GLN A 47 -11.59 -12.86 -7.92
N ASP A 48 -12.83 -12.91 -7.46
CA ASP A 48 -13.51 -11.77 -6.85
C ASP A 48 -12.79 -11.32 -5.57
N GLU A 49 -12.42 -12.27 -4.69
CA GLU A 49 -11.69 -11.97 -3.45
C GLU A 49 -10.27 -11.43 -3.71
N ILE A 50 -9.52 -12.03 -4.65
CA ILE A 50 -8.19 -11.52 -5.04
C ILE A 50 -8.31 -10.08 -5.56
N SER A 51 -9.34 -9.79 -6.37
CA SER A 51 -9.60 -8.44 -6.86
C SER A 51 -9.89 -7.46 -5.71
N LEU A 52 -10.63 -7.91 -4.69
CA LEU A 52 -10.89 -7.12 -3.49
C LEU A 52 -9.60 -6.86 -2.68
N HIS A 53 -8.73 -7.86 -2.52
CA HIS A 53 -7.43 -7.68 -1.87
C HIS A 53 -6.55 -6.67 -2.60
N LEU A 54 -6.50 -6.72 -3.93
CA LEU A 54 -5.75 -5.75 -4.76
C LEU A 54 -6.31 -4.34 -4.60
N LEU A 55 -7.64 -4.18 -4.62
CA LEU A 55 -8.28 -2.87 -4.40
C LEU A 55 -7.97 -2.32 -3.00
N GLY A 56 -8.07 -3.18 -1.98
CA GLY A 56 -7.75 -2.83 -0.59
C GLY A 56 -6.29 -2.41 -0.42
N TYR A 57 -5.36 -3.11 -1.07
CA TYR A 57 -3.95 -2.79 -1.08
C TYR A 57 -3.68 -1.41 -1.68
N VAL A 58 -4.20 -1.12 -2.88
CA VAL A 58 -4.00 0.18 -3.55
C VAL A 58 -4.53 1.33 -2.69
N LYS A 59 -5.72 1.16 -2.10
CA LYS A 59 -6.31 2.15 -1.21
C LYS A 59 -5.44 2.37 0.03
N SER A 60 -4.98 1.30 0.67
CA SER A 60 -4.18 1.36 1.89
C SER A 60 -2.84 2.04 1.63
N CYS A 61 -2.12 1.64 0.58
CA CYS A 61 -0.87 2.30 0.18
C CYS A 61 -1.07 3.81 -0.03
N THR A 62 -2.13 4.20 -0.74
CA THR A 62 -2.42 5.63 -0.99
C THR A 62 -2.66 6.39 0.31
N ASN A 63 -3.39 5.79 1.25
CA ASN A 63 -3.68 6.40 2.54
C ASN A 63 -2.42 6.56 3.39
N GLU A 64 -1.64 5.49 3.56
CA GLU A 64 -0.42 5.51 4.39
C GLU A 64 0.61 6.49 3.81
N ILE A 65 0.84 6.47 2.50
CA ILE A 65 1.77 7.41 1.84
C ILE A 65 1.35 8.86 2.10
N ILE A 66 0.06 9.19 2.00
CA ILE A 66 -0.42 10.56 2.25
C ILE A 66 -0.23 10.94 3.72
N VAL A 67 -0.55 10.05 4.65
CA VAL A 67 -0.43 10.30 6.08
C VAL A 67 1.03 10.55 6.46
N ASP A 68 1.93 9.67 6.06
CA ASP A 68 3.34 9.74 6.44
C ASP A 68 4.06 10.93 5.79
N VAL A 69 3.80 11.17 4.50
CA VAL A 69 4.34 12.36 3.81
C VAL A 69 3.86 13.64 4.49
N LEU A 70 2.57 13.74 4.86
CA LEU A 70 2.06 14.94 5.54
C LEU A 70 2.59 15.05 6.97
N ALA A 71 2.73 13.95 7.70
CA ALA A 71 3.31 13.94 9.04
C ALA A 71 4.75 14.47 9.04
N GLU A 72 5.58 13.99 8.12
CA GLU A 72 6.98 14.43 7.95
C GLU A 72 7.09 15.92 7.54
N ILE A 73 6.19 16.37 6.65
CA ILE A 73 6.13 17.77 6.24
C ILE A 73 5.74 18.66 7.42
N LEU A 74 4.71 18.27 8.17
CA LEU A 74 4.16 19.07 9.27
C LEU A 74 4.97 18.93 10.56
N GLY A 75 5.92 17.99 10.63
CA GLY A 75 6.73 17.71 11.82
C GLY A 75 5.89 17.14 12.96
N LEU A 76 4.99 16.20 12.62
CA LEU A 76 4.05 15.57 13.55
C LEU A 76 4.53 14.21 14.10
N GLU A 77 5.80 13.88 13.90
CA GLU A 77 6.45 12.70 14.53
C GLU A 77 6.52 12.80 16.05
#